data_AF-A0A1G0APM3-F1
#
_entry.id   AF-A0A1G0APM3-F1
#
_cell.length_a   1.000
_cell.length_b   1.000
_cell.length_c   1.000
_cell.angle_alpha   90.00
_cell.angle_beta   90.00
_cell.angle_gamma   90.00
#
_symmetry.space_group_name_H-M   'P 1'
#
loop_
_entity.id
_entity.type
_entity.pdbx_description
1 polymer ?
#
loop_
_entity_poly.entity_id
_entity_poly.type
_entity_poly.pdbx_seq_one_letter_code
_entity_poly.pdbx_strand_id
1 'polypeptide(L)'
;MEAARTKAAKVARRPRVKATKAMWFDAYRWCLSSEGHLLLGGRDARSNDQIVKRHLKEGDRYAHADLHGAPSVVVKEGSRAGEATLREGCEFALAYSKAWSAGLASGSAYWVLPEQVSKQAESGEFLPRGAFVIRGKRNYLHDLPVRIAVGEVEVDGHRKVMGGSASALAARSSRYVVLGPGKGDREAFAKRLAATLGVPIEEVVRALPAGGLSVLERHGLDVDEGRPAST
;
A
#
# COMPACT_ATOMS: atom_id res chain seq x y z
N MET A 1 -43.28 -45.01 8.49
CA MET A 1 -41.84 -45.33 8.63
C MET A 1 -41.25 -45.31 7.24
N GLU A 2 -40.15 -44.67 6.89
CA GLU A 2 -39.16 -43.84 7.55
C GLU A 2 -38.22 -43.43 6.41
N ALA A 3 -38.45 -42.29 5.75
CA ALA A 3 -37.59 -41.84 4.66
C ALA A 3 -37.79 -40.34 4.34
N ALA A 4 -37.61 -39.45 5.31
CA ALA A 4 -37.54 -38.01 5.03
C ALA A 4 -36.91 -37.17 6.16
N ARG A 5 -35.82 -37.63 6.78
CA ARG A 5 -34.98 -36.87 7.72
C ARG A 5 -33.60 -37.52 7.57
N THR A 6 -32.52 -36.92 7.08
CA THR A 6 -31.86 -35.69 7.48
C THR A 6 -30.67 -35.45 6.53
N LYS A 7 -30.66 -34.36 5.75
CA LYS A 7 -29.41 -33.72 5.26
C LYS A 7 -29.64 -32.22 5.11
N ALA A 8 -29.87 -31.56 6.24
CA ALA A 8 -29.63 -30.13 6.39
C ALA A 8 -28.48 -29.98 7.39
N ALA A 9 -27.27 -30.28 6.93
CA ALA A 9 -26.08 -29.92 7.69
C ALA A 9 -26.04 -28.39 7.77
N LYS A 10 -26.33 -27.86 8.96
CA LYS A 10 -26.06 -26.48 9.36
C LYS A 10 -24.64 -26.14 8.90
N VAL A 11 -24.52 -25.37 7.82
CA VAL A 11 -23.30 -24.62 7.54
C VAL A 11 -23.21 -23.61 8.67
N ALA A 12 -22.48 -23.96 9.73
CA ALA A 12 -22.17 -23.05 10.81
C ALA A 12 -21.54 -21.81 10.17
N ARG A 13 -22.26 -20.68 10.17
CA ARG A 13 -21.71 -19.41 9.71
C ARG A 13 -20.50 -19.15 10.59
N ARG A 14 -19.29 -19.28 10.03
CA ARG A 14 -18.06 -18.82 10.68
C ARG A 14 -18.35 -17.43 11.27
N PRO A 15 -18.00 -17.16 12.54
CA PRO A 15 -18.23 -15.85 13.13
C PRO A 15 -17.64 -14.79 12.18
N ARG A 16 -18.48 -13.85 11.75
CA ARG A 16 -18.08 -12.77 10.84
C ARG A 16 -17.00 -11.97 11.55
N VAL A 17 -15.78 -12.06 11.06
CA VAL A 17 -14.66 -11.24 11.54
C VAL A 17 -15.08 -9.78 11.39
N LYS A 18 -15.03 -9.02 12.49
CA LYS A 18 -15.52 -7.64 12.52
C LYS A 18 -14.51 -6.74 11.81
N ALA A 19 -14.99 -5.96 10.84
CA ALA A 19 -14.17 -4.96 10.18
C ALA A 19 -13.67 -3.90 11.17
N THR A 20 -12.49 -3.36 10.91
CA THR A 20 -11.94 -2.24 11.66
C THR A 20 -12.78 -0.97 11.44
N LYS A 21 -12.56 0.06 12.26
CA LYS A 21 -13.28 1.33 12.08
C LYS A 21 -12.95 1.90 10.69
N ALA A 22 -14.01 2.28 9.98
CA ALA A 22 -13.88 2.95 8.70
C ALA A 22 -13.29 4.35 8.91
N MET A 23 -12.16 4.59 8.25
CA MET A 23 -11.48 5.87 8.22
C MET A 23 -11.58 6.47 6.82
N TRP A 24 -11.61 7.80 6.71
CA TRP A 24 -11.78 8.45 5.40
C TRP A 24 -10.64 8.10 4.41
N PHE A 25 -9.43 7.86 4.93
CA PHE A 25 -8.27 7.47 4.14
C PHE A 25 -8.34 6.01 3.65
N ASP A 26 -9.27 5.19 4.15
CA ASP A 26 -9.50 3.83 3.64
C ASP A 26 -10.01 3.84 2.18
N ALA A 27 -10.37 5.00 1.63
CA ALA A 27 -10.63 5.21 0.21
C ALA A 27 -9.36 5.15 -0.67
N TYR A 28 -8.17 5.18 -0.09
CA TYR A 28 -6.87 5.22 -0.78
C TYR A 28 -5.89 4.16 -0.23
N ARG A 29 -4.76 3.95 -0.91
CA ARG A 29 -3.61 3.34 -0.24
C ARG A 29 -3.14 4.34 0.81
N TRP A 30 -2.85 3.87 2.01
CA TRP A 30 -2.44 4.77 3.08
C TRP A 30 -1.37 4.13 3.96
N CYS A 31 -0.56 4.98 4.57
CA CYS A 31 0.44 4.63 5.57
C CYS A 31 0.64 5.84 6.48
N LEU A 32 0.96 5.61 7.75
CA LEU A 32 1.51 6.66 8.61
C LEU A 32 3.03 6.45 8.67
N SER A 33 3.79 7.49 8.29
CA SER A 33 5.25 7.48 8.31
C SER A 33 5.81 7.24 9.71
N SER A 34 7.10 6.95 9.83
CA SER A 34 7.79 6.82 11.11
C SER A 34 7.73 8.11 11.94
N GLU A 35 7.65 9.27 11.29
CA GLU A 35 7.50 10.59 11.93
C GLU A 35 6.02 11.02 12.09
N GLY A 36 5.06 10.14 11.79
CA GLY A 36 3.64 10.38 12.03
C GLY A 36 2.88 11.10 10.92
N HIS A 37 3.48 11.30 9.75
CA HIS A 37 2.82 11.93 8.60
C HIS A 37 1.94 10.93 7.85
N LEU A 38 0.76 11.37 7.41
CA LEU A 38 -0.12 10.55 6.57
C LEU A 38 0.36 10.54 5.12
N LEU A 39 0.64 9.35 4.61
CA LEU A 39 0.92 9.06 3.21
C LEU A 39 -0.37 8.56 2.54
N LEU A 40 -0.73 9.14 1.39
CA LEU A 40 -1.91 8.74 0.61
C LEU A 40 -1.52 8.44 -0.83
N GLY A 41 -1.74 7.21 -1.29
CA GLY A 41 -1.48 6.78 -2.66
C GLY A 41 -2.74 6.33 -3.40
N GLY A 42 -2.82 6.64 -4.69
CA GLY A 42 -3.95 6.19 -5.50
C GLY A 42 -3.91 4.68 -5.69
N ARG A 43 -5.08 4.08 -5.91
CA ARG A 43 -5.24 2.65 -6.22
C ARG A 43 -5.33 2.38 -7.70
N ASP A 44 -5.72 3.39 -8.46
CA ASP A 44 -5.96 3.39 -9.89
C ASP A 44 -5.86 4.83 -10.45
N ALA A 45 -5.97 4.98 -11.76
CA ALA A 45 -5.89 6.28 -12.43
C ALA A 45 -6.94 7.29 -11.93
N ARG A 46 -8.15 6.83 -11.56
CA ARG A 46 -9.23 7.70 -11.08
C ARG A 46 -8.92 8.23 -9.68
N SER A 47 -8.40 7.39 -8.80
CA SER A 47 -8.03 7.75 -7.44
C SER A 47 -6.72 8.53 -7.37
N ASN A 48 -5.78 8.33 -8.31
CA ASN A 48 -4.63 9.23 -8.51
C ASN A 48 -5.11 10.67 -8.76
N ASP A 49 -6.02 10.86 -9.72
CA ASP A 49 -6.62 12.18 -10.00
C ASP A 49 -7.33 12.77 -8.77
N GLN A 50 -8.06 11.95 -8.02
CA GLN A 50 -8.74 12.42 -6.81
C GLN A 50 -7.76 12.85 -5.72
N ILE A 51 -6.68 12.10 -5.50
CA ILE A 51 -5.69 12.42 -4.48
C ILE A 51 -5.00 13.74 -4.80
N VAL A 52 -4.50 13.90 -6.02
CA VAL A 52 -3.82 15.15 -6.40
C VAL A 52 -4.79 16.33 -6.35
N LYS A 53 -6.02 16.17 -6.85
CA LYS A 53 -7.00 17.27 -6.87
C LYS A 53 -7.50 17.65 -5.47
N ARG A 54 -7.68 16.69 -4.56
CA ARG A 54 -8.36 16.93 -3.27
C ARG A 54 -7.41 17.06 -2.08
N HIS A 55 -6.26 16.39 -2.16
CA HIS A 55 -5.39 16.17 -1.00
C HIS A 55 -4.00 16.76 -1.13
N LEU A 56 -3.48 16.99 -2.36
CA LEU A 56 -2.21 17.70 -2.58
C LEU A 56 -2.44 19.21 -2.47
N LYS A 57 -2.06 19.78 -1.34
CA LYS A 57 -2.19 21.19 -0.99
C LYS A 57 -0.82 21.79 -0.71
N GLU A 58 -0.79 23.12 -0.58
CA GLU A 58 0.38 23.83 -0.08
C GLU A 58 0.86 23.21 1.26
N GLY A 59 2.18 23.07 1.41
CA GLY A 59 2.80 22.40 2.56
C GLY A 59 2.90 20.88 2.44
N ASP A 60 2.21 20.23 1.49
CA ASP A 60 2.41 18.81 1.23
C ASP A 60 3.63 18.54 0.34
N ARG A 61 3.94 17.25 0.14
CA ARG A 61 4.87 16.80 -0.90
C ARG A 61 4.22 15.73 -1.76
N TYR A 62 4.55 15.75 -3.05
CA TYR A 62 4.14 14.72 -3.99
C TYR A 62 5.30 13.75 -4.20
N ALA A 63 5.06 12.46 -4.05
CA ALA A 63 6.03 11.40 -4.33
C ALA A 63 5.51 10.47 -5.44
N HIS A 64 6.43 9.98 -6.28
CA HIS A 64 6.13 9.07 -7.38
C HIS A 64 7.37 8.24 -7.74
N ALA A 65 7.17 6.98 -8.13
CA ALA A 65 8.29 6.18 -8.64
C ALA A 65 8.66 6.62 -10.06
N ASP A 66 9.92 6.50 -10.46
CA ASP A 66 10.33 6.82 -11.84
C ASP A 66 10.02 5.67 -12.79
N LEU A 67 8.76 5.22 -12.74
CA LEU A 67 8.22 4.10 -13.50
C LEU A 67 6.75 4.36 -13.83
N HIS A 68 6.36 3.97 -15.03
CA HIS A 68 4.97 4.02 -15.47
C HIS A 68 4.06 3.17 -14.58
N GLY A 69 2.88 3.70 -14.27
CA GLY A 69 1.87 3.01 -13.46
C GLY A 69 2.15 3.01 -11.96
N ALA A 70 3.06 3.86 -11.48
CA ALA A 70 3.19 4.13 -10.06
C ALA A 70 1.98 4.96 -9.55
N PRO A 71 1.62 4.81 -8.27
CA PRO A 71 0.61 5.65 -7.67
C PRO A 71 1.11 7.08 -7.51
N SER A 72 0.21 8.04 -7.64
CA SER A 72 0.42 9.40 -7.14
C SER A 72 0.32 9.38 -5.62
N VAL A 73 1.42 9.71 -4.93
CA VAL A 73 1.49 9.71 -3.47
C VAL A 73 1.56 11.13 -2.94
N VAL A 74 0.72 11.44 -1.95
CA VAL A 74 0.76 12.71 -1.21
C VAL A 74 1.26 12.43 0.20
N VAL A 75 2.31 13.13 0.59
CA VAL A 75 2.84 13.20 1.96
C VAL A 75 2.21 14.42 2.63
N LYS A 76 1.29 14.18 3.55
CA LYS A 76 0.58 15.26 4.27
C LYS A 76 1.55 16.02 5.17
N GLU A 77 1.50 17.36 5.11
CA GLU A 77 2.41 18.24 5.86
C GLU A 77 3.90 17.96 5.56
N GLY A 78 4.19 17.49 4.33
CA GLY A 78 5.53 17.07 3.94
C GLY A 78 6.60 18.18 3.93
N SER A 79 6.22 19.45 4.05
CA SER A 79 7.16 20.55 4.30
C SER A 79 7.76 20.51 5.71
N ARG A 80 7.10 19.84 6.65
CA ARG A 80 7.53 19.63 8.03
C ARG A 80 8.13 18.24 8.26
N ALA A 81 8.15 17.41 7.23
CA ALA A 81 8.65 16.04 7.28
C ALA A 81 10.17 16.00 7.14
N GLY A 82 10.81 15.07 7.87
CA GLY A 82 12.23 14.78 7.70
C GLY A 82 12.51 13.92 6.47
N GLU A 83 13.80 13.68 6.21
CA GLU A 83 14.24 12.84 5.09
C GLU A 83 13.70 11.41 5.18
N ALA A 84 13.49 10.90 6.41
CA ALA A 84 12.91 9.59 6.66
C ALA A 84 11.50 9.51 6.04
N THR A 85 10.57 10.39 6.40
CA THR A 85 9.21 10.38 5.83
C THR A 85 9.20 10.58 4.30
N LEU A 86 10.07 11.44 3.76
CA LEU A 86 10.13 11.66 2.31
C LEU A 86 10.63 10.43 1.57
N ARG A 87 11.61 9.73 2.15
CA ARG A 87 12.07 8.43 1.67
C ARG A 87 10.96 7.39 1.74
N GLU A 88 10.24 7.30 2.86
CA GLU A 88 9.13 6.36 3.04
C GLU A 88 8.00 6.60 2.04
N GLY A 89 7.69 7.86 1.72
CA GLY A 89 6.74 8.21 0.66
C GLY A 89 7.19 7.72 -0.73
N CYS A 90 8.50 7.78 -1.01
CA CYS A 90 9.09 7.27 -2.25
C CYS A 90 9.11 5.73 -2.31
N GLU A 91 9.50 5.06 -1.23
CA GLU A 91 9.44 3.61 -1.10
C GLU A 91 7.99 3.10 -1.24
N PHE A 92 7.04 3.81 -0.63
CA PHE A 92 5.61 3.52 -0.76
C PHE A 92 5.14 3.65 -2.21
N ALA A 93 5.53 4.72 -2.92
CA ALA A 93 5.21 4.87 -4.34
C ALA A 93 5.80 3.72 -5.18
N LEU A 94 7.05 3.34 -4.90
CA LEU A 94 7.74 2.28 -5.63
C LEU A 94 7.11 0.90 -5.39
N ALA A 95 6.82 0.55 -4.13
CA ALA A 95 6.28 -0.75 -3.75
C ALA A 95 4.90 -1.04 -4.36
N TYR A 96 4.09 -0.01 -4.57
CA TYR A 96 2.77 -0.14 -5.20
C TYR A 96 2.77 0.13 -6.71
N SER A 97 3.95 0.29 -7.32
CA SER A 97 4.11 0.48 -8.77
C SER A 97 4.27 -0.84 -9.51
N LYS A 98 4.42 -0.75 -10.84
CA LYS A 98 4.77 -1.89 -11.68
C LYS A 98 6.12 -2.54 -11.33
N ALA A 99 6.99 -1.88 -10.57
CA ALA A 99 8.27 -2.44 -10.12
C ALA A 99 8.04 -3.75 -9.35
N TRP A 100 6.96 -3.81 -8.57
CA TRP A 100 6.57 -5.00 -7.84
C TRP A 100 6.22 -6.16 -8.76
N SER A 101 5.25 -5.96 -9.66
CA SER A 101 4.82 -7.00 -10.60
C SER A 101 5.91 -7.41 -11.59
N ALA A 102 6.88 -6.52 -11.85
CA ALA A 102 8.04 -6.79 -12.69
C ALA A 102 9.16 -7.56 -11.97
N GLY A 103 9.06 -7.78 -10.66
CA GLY A 103 10.07 -8.51 -9.90
C GLY A 103 11.38 -7.74 -9.70
N LEU A 104 11.36 -6.40 -9.78
CA LEU A 104 12.57 -5.60 -9.59
C LEU A 104 13.03 -5.65 -8.14
N ALA A 105 14.34 -5.74 -7.91
CA ALA A 105 14.92 -5.71 -6.57
C ALA A 105 15.00 -4.28 -6.00
N SER A 106 15.31 -3.31 -6.85
CA SER A 106 15.39 -1.90 -6.51
C SER A 106 14.85 -1.01 -7.63
N GLY A 107 14.63 0.26 -7.33
CA GLY A 107 14.21 1.26 -8.31
C GLY A 107 14.49 2.68 -7.83
N SER A 108 14.14 3.64 -8.70
CA SER A 108 14.23 5.06 -8.40
C SER A 108 12.84 5.65 -8.17
N ALA A 109 12.77 6.64 -7.30
CA ALA A 109 11.59 7.44 -7.06
C ALA A 109 12.01 8.87 -6.76
N TYR A 110 11.05 9.78 -6.73
CA TYR A 110 11.32 11.17 -6.39
C TYR A 110 10.17 11.80 -5.64
N TRP A 111 10.47 12.91 -4.97
CA TRP A 111 9.47 13.83 -4.47
C TRP A 111 9.64 15.24 -5.02
N VAL A 112 8.53 15.97 -5.10
CA VAL A 112 8.46 17.36 -5.58
C VAL A 112 7.46 18.18 -4.77
N LEU A 113 7.51 19.50 -4.95
CA LEU A 113 6.55 20.44 -4.40
C LEU A 113 5.20 20.35 -5.13
N PRO A 114 4.08 20.71 -4.48
CA PRO A 114 2.75 20.70 -5.09
C PRO A 114 2.67 21.48 -6.41
N GLU A 115 3.33 22.64 -6.48
CA GLU A 115 3.27 23.56 -7.62
C GLU A 115 3.98 22.99 -8.86
N GLN A 116 4.81 21.97 -8.67
CA GLN A 116 5.51 21.25 -9.74
C GLN A 116 4.62 20.22 -10.43
N VAL A 117 3.45 19.88 -9.86
CA VAL A 117 2.55 18.83 -10.35
C VAL A 117 1.47 19.44 -11.23
N SER A 118 1.51 19.15 -12.54
CA SER A 118 0.61 19.75 -13.54
C SER A 118 -0.23 18.70 -14.26
N LYS A 119 -1.50 19.04 -14.55
CA LYS A 119 -2.36 18.31 -15.49
C LYS A 119 -2.29 18.79 -16.93
N GLN A 120 -1.58 19.90 -17.18
CA GLN A 120 -1.38 20.42 -18.54
C GLN A 120 -0.22 19.69 -19.20
N ALA A 121 -0.51 19.02 -20.31
CA ALA A 121 0.48 18.44 -21.21
C ALA A 121 1.26 19.53 -21.97
N GLU A 122 2.33 19.14 -22.65
CA GLU A 122 2.94 19.99 -23.67
C GLU A 122 2.00 20.14 -24.88
N SER A 123 2.19 21.21 -25.66
CA SER A 123 1.28 21.57 -26.75
C SER A 123 1.19 20.44 -27.78
N GLY A 124 0.00 19.86 -27.94
CA GLY A 124 -0.28 18.80 -28.91
C GLY A 124 -0.34 17.39 -28.32
N GLU A 125 -0.02 17.21 -27.03
CA GLU A 125 -0.06 15.90 -26.38
C GLU A 125 -1.31 15.72 -25.50
N PHE A 126 -1.80 14.47 -25.42
CA PHE A 126 -2.86 14.09 -24.50
C PHE A 126 -2.28 13.47 -23.24
N LEU A 127 -2.58 14.06 -22.07
CA LEU A 127 -2.20 13.49 -20.78
C LEU A 127 -3.30 12.52 -20.28
N PRO A 128 -3.00 11.22 -20.11
CA PRO A 128 -4.00 10.27 -19.66
C PRO A 128 -4.49 10.56 -18.23
N ARG A 129 -5.65 9.99 -17.90
CA ARG A 129 -6.19 10.01 -16.53
C ARG A 129 -5.16 9.41 -15.56
N GLY A 130 -5.01 10.01 -14.39
CA GLY A 130 -4.06 9.58 -13.38
C GLY A 130 -2.59 9.92 -13.64
N ALA A 131 -2.26 10.52 -14.79
CA ALA A 131 -0.92 11.01 -15.09
C ALA A 131 -0.80 12.52 -14.84
N PHE A 132 0.40 12.95 -14.49
CA PHE A 132 0.77 14.32 -14.17
C PHE A 132 2.14 14.64 -14.76
N VAL A 133 2.29 15.85 -15.29
CA VAL A 133 3.57 16.40 -15.73
C VAL A 133 4.26 17.02 -14.54
N ILE A 134 5.51 16.63 -14.29
CA ILE A 134 6.33 17.18 -13.21
C ILE A 134 7.31 18.20 -13.78
N ARG A 135 7.17 19.46 -13.37
CA ARG A 135 7.99 20.58 -13.86
C ARG A 135 9.09 20.96 -12.86
N GLY A 136 10.25 21.34 -13.39
CA GLY A 136 11.39 21.75 -12.57
C GLY A 136 12.17 20.58 -11.95
N LYS A 137 12.97 20.89 -10.92
CA LYS A 137 13.89 19.93 -10.29
C LYS A 137 13.14 18.88 -9.47
N ARG A 138 13.50 17.62 -9.67
CA ARG A 138 13.03 16.48 -8.86
C ARG A 138 14.06 16.16 -7.79
N ASN A 139 13.59 15.76 -6.62
CA ASN A 139 14.44 15.26 -5.55
C ASN A 139 14.44 13.73 -5.64
N TYR A 140 15.44 13.20 -6.35
CA TYR A 140 15.53 11.77 -6.62
C TYR A 140 16.12 11.00 -5.45
N LEU A 141 15.59 9.80 -5.25
CA LEU A 141 16.14 8.75 -4.42
C LEU A 141 16.33 7.51 -5.30
N HIS A 142 17.58 7.08 -5.41
CA HIS A 142 17.98 5.91 -6.19
C HIS A 142 18.17 4.70 -5.28
N ASP A 143 18.24 3.52 -5.89
CA ASP A 143 18.50 2.25 -5.22
C ASP A 143 17.57 1.97 -4.02
N LEU A 144 16.33 2.43 -4.12
CA LEU A 144 15.30 2.11 -3.14
C LEU A 144 14.89 0.64 -3.30
N PRO A 145 14.92 -0.17 -2.23
CA PRO A 145 14.51 -1.56 -2.33
C PRO A 145 13.00 -1.65 -2.62
N VAL A 146 12.62 -2.52 -3.55
CA VAL A 146 11.21 -2.82 -3.80
C VAL A 146 10.75 -3.80 -2.74
N ARG A 147 10.24 -3.26 -1.63
CA ARG A 147 9.67 -4.03 -0.53
C ARG A 147 8.59 -3.24 0.18
N ILE A 148 7.72 -3.92 0.90
CA ILE A 148 6.70 -3.31 1.74
C ILE A 148 6.54 -4.11 3.02
N ALA A 149 6.27 -3.44 4.13
CA ALA A 149 5.85 -4.08 5.35
C ALA A 149 4.33 -3.99 5.49
N VAL A 150 3.69 -5.08 5.92
CA VAL A 150 2.24 -5.14 6.17
C VAL A 150 2.00 -5.70 7.56
N GLY A 151 1.15 -5.04 8.34
CA GLY A 151 0.91 -5.44 9.72
C GLY A 151 -0.24 -4.70 10.37
N GLU A 152 -0.48 -5.06 11.63
CA GLU A 152 -1.47 -4.41 12.46
C GLU A 152 -0.88 -3.18 13.12
N VAL A 153 -1.62 -2.08 13.11
CA VAL A 153 -1.25 -0.81 13.75
C VAL A 153 -2.45 -0.23 14.49
N GLU A 154 -2.20 0.71 15.39
CA GLU A 154 -3.25 1.55 15.98
C GLU A 154 -3.25 2.93 15.33
N VAL A 155 -4.43 3.41 14.94
CA VAL A 155 -4.66 4.76 14.43
C VAL A 155 -5.88 5.34 15.12
N ASP A 156 -5.72 6.48 15.79
CA ASP A 156 -6.78 7.15 16.56
C ASP A 156 -7.51 6.22 17.55
N GLY A 157 -6.77 5.33 18.24
CA GLY A 157 -7.34 4.35 19.18
C GLY A 157 -8.05 3.16 18.53
N HIS A 158 -7.90 2.99 17.21
CA HIS A 158 -8.51 1.90 16.46
C HIS A 158 -7.46 1.03 15.77
N ARG A 159 -7.57 -0.29 15.96
CA ARG A 159 -6.78 -1.28 15.21
C ARG A 159 -7.06 -1.12 13.71
N LYS A 160 -6.00 -1.14 12.90
CA LYS A 160 -6.03 -1.07 11.43
C LYS A 160 -4.98 -2.01 10.83
N VAL A 161 -5.16 -2.40 9.57
CA VAL A 161 -4.09 -3.01 8.76
C VAL A 161 -3.44 -1.93 7.92
N MET A 162 -2.12 -1.81 8.03
CA MET A 162 -1.34 -0.82 7.28
C MET A 162 -0.31 -1.52 6.41
N GLY A 163 -0.13 -1.02 5.20
CA GLY A 163 0.97 -1.42 4.31
C GLY A 163 1.85 -0.21 4.02
N GLY A 164 3.14 -0.26 4.34
CA GLY A 164 4.06 0.88 4.29
C GLY A 164 5.52 0.46 4.19
N SER A 165 6.46 1.41 4.31
CA SER A 165 7.87 1.04 4.45
C SER A 165 8.10 0.24 5.73
N ALA A 166 9.20 -0.52 5.78
CA ALA A 166 9.58 -1.27 6.98
C ALA A 166 9.78 -0.35 8.19
N SER A 167 10.40 0.82 8.00
CA SER A 167 10.61 1.81 9.07
C SER A 167 9.30 2.40 9.59
N ALA A 168 8.34 2.69 8.71
CA ALA A 168 7.04 3.23 9.09
C ALA A 168 6.22 2.24 9.94
N LEU A 169 6.32 0.94 9.65
CA LEU A 169 5.65 -0.10 10.44
C LEU A 169 6.39 -0.36 11.76
N ALA A 170 7.72 -0.50 11.71
CA ALA A 170 8.54 -0.75 12.90
C ALA A 170 8.37 0.34 13.97
N ALA A 171 8.13 1.60 13.56
CA ALA A 171 7.89 2.71 14.48
C ALA A 171 6.59 2.58 15.31
N ARG A 172 5.65 1.71 14.92
CA ARG A 172 4.31 1.64 15.53
C ARG A 172 3.75 0.23 15.74
N SER A 173 4.47 -0.81 15.34
CA SER A 173 4.00 -2.18 15.43
C SER A 173 5.15 -3.15 15.65
N SER A 174 4.93 -4.13 16.53
CA SER A 174 5.76 -5.33 16.67
C SER A 174 5.20 -6.53 15.90
N ARG A 175 4.06 -6.37 15.20
CA ARG A 175 3.31 -7.44 14.54
C ARG A 175 3.12 -7.11 13.05
N TYR A 176 4.17 -7.36 12.27
CA TYR A 176 4.19 -7.12 10.83
C TYR A 176 5.10 -8.12 10.09
N VAL A 177 4.97 -8.15 8.78
CA VAL A 177 5.81 -8.94 7.87
C VAL A 177 6.39 -8.00 6.83
N VAL A 178 7.63 -8.23 6.43
CA VAL A 178 8.26 -7.53 5.30
C VAL A 178 8.18 -8.43 4.09
N LEU A 179 7.67 -7.88 2.99
CA LEU A 179 7.37 -8.58 1.76
C LEU A 179 8.18 -7.95 0.62
N GLY A 180 8.59 -8.78 -0.32
CA GLY A 180 9.15 -8.37 -1.61
C GLY A 180 8.38 -8.99 -2.78
N PRO A 181 8.70 -8.57 -4.01
CA PRO A 181 8.24 -9.24 -5.21
C PRO A 181 8.62 -10.72 -5.19
N GLY A 182 7.72 -11.58 -5.65
CA GLY A 182 7.96 -13.02 -5.62
C GLY A 182 6.92 -13.83 -6.37
N LYS A 183 7.00 -15.15 -6.23
CA LYS A 183 6.11 -16.11 -6.91
C LYS A 183 4.96 -16.60 -6.01
N GLY A 184 4.91 -16.17 -4.75
CA GLY A 184 3.88 -16.57 -3.81
C GLY A 184 2.50 -16.04 -4.19
N ASP A 185 1.48 -16.84 -3.89
CA ASP A 185 0.09 -16.49 -4.16
C ASP A 185 -0.39 -15.41 -3.17
N ARG A 186 -0.64 -14.21 -3.73
CA ARG A 186 -1.11 -13.04 -3.00
C ARG A 186 -2.43 -13.25 -2.26
N GLU A 187 -3.37 -13.95 -2.88
CA GLU A 187 -4.71 -14.18 -2.31
C GLU A 187 -4.63 -15.21 -1.17
N ALA A 188 -3.87 -16.28 -1.37
CA ALA A 188 -3.62 -17.27 -0.34
C ALA A 188 -2.88 -16.67 0.85
N PHE A 189 -1.88 -15.81 0.59
CA PHE A 189 -1.19 -15.07 1.63
C PHE A 189 -2.12 -14.12 2.38
N ALA A 190 -2.94 -13.34 1.67
CA ALA A 190 -3.89 -12.43 2.28
C ALA A 190 -4.88 -13.16 3.20
N LYS A 191 -5.36 -14.35 2.81
CA LYS A 191 -6.23 -15.20 3.66
C LYS A 191 -5.55 -15.59 4.97
N ARG A 192 -4.28 -16.03 4.92
CA ARG A 192 -3.53 -16.45 6.11
C ARG A 192 -3.23 -15.27 7.03
N LEU A 193 -2.76 -14.15 6.47
CA LEU A 193 -2.50 -12.94 7.24
C LEU A 193 -3.79 -12.39 7.86
N ALA A 194 -4.90 -12.37 7.12
CA ALA A 194 -6.21 -11.93 7.64
C ALA A 194 -6.70 -12.80 8.80
N ALA A 195 -6.55 -14.13 8.69
CA ALA A 195 -6.87 -15.05 9.77
C ALA A 195 -6.00 -14.81 11.02
N THR A 196 -4.70 -14.54 10.82
CA THR A 196 -3.74 -14.29 11.90
C THR A 196 -3.99 -12.96 12.61
N LEU A 197 -4.39 -11.93 11.86
CA LEU A 197 -4.72 -10.61 12.40
C LEU A 197 -6.15 -10.52 12.96
N GLY A 198 -7.01 -11.50 12.62
CA GLY A 198 -8.42 -11.48 12.98
C GLY A 198 -9.16 -10.32 12.33
N VAL A 199 -8.90 -10.07 11.04
CA VAL A 199 -9.52 -9.00 10.22
C VAL A 199 -10.12 -9.57 8.93
N PRO A 200 -11.05 -8.85 8.26
CA PRO A 200 -11.50 -9.21 6.93
C PRO A 200 -10.35 -9.25 5.91
N ILE A 201 -10.38 -10.19 4.97
CA ILE A 201 -9.35 -10.33 3.94
C ILE A 201 -9.20 -9.07 3.09
N GLU A 202 -10.29 -8.34 2.88
CA GLU A 202 -10.34 -7.12 2.09
C GLU A 202 -9.44 -6.02 2.67
N GLU A 203 -9.26 -5.98 4.00
CA GLU A 203 -8.35 -5.04 4.65
C GLU A 203 -6.89 -5.36 4.34
N VAL A 204 -6.53 -6.65 4.37
CA VAL A 204 -5.20 -7.12 4.02
C VAL A 204 -4.91 -6.94 2.53
N VAL A 205 -5.87 -7.31 1.66
CA VAL A 205 -5.75 -7.14 0.20
C VAL A 205 -5.54 -5.67 -0.19
N ARG A 206 -6.14 -4.73 0.54
CA ARG A 206 -5.93 -3.28 0.31
C ARG A 206 -4.52 -2.80 0.68
N ALA A 207 -3.88 -3.43 1.66
CA ALA A 207 -2.52 -3.14 2.10
C ALA A 207 -1.43 -3.87 1.28
N LEU A 208 -1.82 -4.80 0.40
CA LEU A 208 -0.87 -5.56 -0.43
C LEU A 208 -0.69 -4.92 -1.82
N PRO A 209 0.57 -4.85 -2.34
CA PRO A 209 0.84 -4.57 -3.74
C PRO A 209 0.17 -5.54 -4.70
N ALA A 210 0.08 -5.17 -5.97
CA ALA A 210 -0.45 -6.06 -7.01
C ALA A 210 0.67 -6.94 -7.57
N GLY A 211 0.43 -8.26 -7.64
CA GLY A 211 1.39 -9.25 -8.10
C GLY A 211 1.72 -10.29 -7.04
N GLY A 212 2.53 -11.28 -7.42
CA GLY A 212 3.04 -12.28 -6.49
C GLY A 212 3.99 -11.67 -5.46
N LEU A 213 4.19 -12.38 -4.36
CA LEU A 213 4.98 -11.90 -3.23
C LEU A 213 5.88 -12.99 -2.66
N SER A 214 6.89 -12.57 -1.90
CA SER A 214 7.70 -13.44 -1.04
C SER A 214 7.86 -12.79 0.33
N VAL A 215 7.86 -13.61 1.39
CA VAL A 215 8.07 -13.12 2.75
C VAL A 215 9.57 -13.01 3.02
N LEU A 216 10.05 -11.79 3.23
CA LEU A 216 11.46 -11.50 3.49
C LEU A 216 11.76 -11.56 5.00
N GLU A 217 10.89 -11.00 5.82
CA GLU A 217 11.07 -10.92 7.27
C GLU A 217 9.72 -11.09 7.99
N ARG A 218 9.77 -11.59 9.22
CA ARG A 218 8.62 -11.78 10.10
C ARG A 218 8.91 -11.14 11.45
N HIS A 219 8.00 -10.29 11.93
CA HIS A 219 8.10 -9.58 13.20
C HIS A 219 6.81 -9.79 13.97
N GLY A 220 6.84 -10.61 15.04
CA GLY A 220 5.67 -10.89 15.88
C GLY A 220 4.45 -11.52 15.18
N LEU A 221 4.62 -12.01 13.95
CA LEU A 221 3.62 -12.71 13.15
C LEU A 221 4.24 -13.96 12.52
N ASP A 222 3.62 -15.11 12.77
CA ASP A 222 3.99 -16.36 12.12
C ASP A 222 3.04 -16.65 10.95
N VAL A 223 3.39 -16.14 9.77
CA VAL A 223 2.58 -16.29 8.54
C VAL A 223 3.49 -16.74 7.40
N ASP A 224 3.18 -17.91 6.84
CA ASP A 224 3.92 -18.46 5.71
C ASP A 224 3.41 -17.99 4.34
N GLU A 225 4.31 -17.96 3.36
CA GLU A 225 4.04 -17.65 1.96
C GLU A 225 3.28 -18.76 1.22
N GLY A 226 3.24 -19.97 1.78
CA GLY A 226 2.61 -21.16 1.20
C GLY A 226 3.41 -21.68 -0.01
N ARG A 227 3.54 -23.00 -0.15
CA ARG A 227 4.22 -23.56 -1.33
C ARG A 227 3.40 -23.23 -2.59
N PRO A 228 4.04 -22.85 -3.72
CA PRO A 228 3.35 -22.90 -5.00
C PRO A 228 2.86 -24.33 -5.22
N ALA A 229 1.64 -24.50 -5.73
CA ALA A 229 1.16 -25.81 -6.16
C ALA A 229 2.19 -26.37 -7.15
N SER A 230 2.77 -27.52 -6.84
CA SER A 230 3.64 -28.24 -7.76
C SER A 230 2.84 -28.53 -9.03
N THR A 231 3.31 -27.98 -10.15
CA THR A 231 2.78 -28.24 -11.49
C THR A 231 2.76 -29.73 -11.79
#